data_AF-A0A2L2YVQ8-F1
#
_entry.id   AF-A0A2L2YVQ8-F1
#
_cell.length_a   1.000
_cell.length_b   1.000
_cell.length_c   1.000
_cell.angle_alpha   90.00
_cell.angle_beta   90.00
_cell.angle_gamma   90.00
#
_symmetry.space_group_name_H-M   'P 1'
#
loop_
_entity.id
_entity.type
_entity.pdbx_description
1 polymer ?
#
loop_
_entity_poly.entity_id
_entity_poly.type
_entity_poly.pdbx_seq_one_letter_code
_entity_poly.pdbx_strand_id
1 'polypeptide(L)' 'MPFSFPYPDVCMCGLACLFMSLLSYIYKIDINVSSSYPPIPVTVKYELKDQIIADLACVSIPIHIHLHF' A
#
# COMPACT_ATOMS: atom_id res chain seq x y z
N MET A 1 10.02 7.45 -6.64
CA MET A 1 10.81 7.18 -5.43
C MET A 1 10.18 5.98 -4.72
N PRO A 2 10.91 4.88 -4.50
CA PRO A 2 10.38 3.70 -3.83
C PRO A 2 10.19 3.98 -2.33
N PHE A 3 9.02 3.63 -1.78
CA PHE A 3 8.73 3.68 -0.35
C PHE A 3 8.90 2.28 0.22
N SER A 4 9.79 2.13 1.21
CA SER A 4 10.03 0.82 1.82
C SER A 4 8.93 0.53 2.83
N PHE A 5 8.14 -0.51 2.60
CA PHE A 5 7.18 -0.99 3.60
C PHE A 5 7.92 -1.78 4.68
N PRO A 6 7.61 -1.56 5.96
CA PRO A 6 8.23 -2.31 7.06
C PRO A 6 7.84 -3.79 7.04
N TYR A 7 6.67 -4.12 6.50
CA TYR A 7 6.16 -5.48 6.33
C TYR A 7 5.67 -5.66 4.90
N PRO A 8 6.50 -6.18 3.98
CA PRO A 8 6.10 -6.40 2.58
C PRO A 8 5.10 -7.55 2.44
N ASP A 9 5.11 -8.51 3.38
CA ASP A 9 4.21 -9.65 3.37
C ASP A 9 2.87 -9.30 4.03
N VAL A 10 1.87 -8.97 3.21
CA VAL A 10 0.48 -8.74 3.62
C VAL A 10 -0.10 -9.93 4.42
N CYS A 11 0.40 -11.11 4.11
CA CYS A 11 0.17 -12.36 4.82
C CYS A 11 0.50 -12.33 6.32
N MET A 12 1.54 -11.58 6.70
CA MET A 12 1.99 -11.46 8.09
C MET A 12 1.23 -10.36 8.84
N CYS A 13 0.45 -9.53 8.14
CA CYS A 13 -0.32 -8.41 8.70
C CYS A 13 -1.77 -8.79 9.09
N GLY A 14 -2.07 -10.09 9.24
CA GLY A 14 -3.38 -10.59 9.70
C GLY A 14 -4.33 -11.03 8.59
N LEU A 15 -3.87 -11.12 7.34
CA LEU A 15 -4.63 -11.72 6.25
C LEU A 15 -4.36 -13.23 6.19
N ALA A 16 -5.38 -14.07 6.36
CA ALA A 16 -5.23 -15.52 6.21
C ALA A 16 -4.84 -15.84 4.74
N CYS A 17 -3.60 -16.24 4.51
CA CYS A 17 -2.92 -16.40 3.21
C CYS A 17 -3.50 -17.43 2.24
N LEU A 18 -4.62 -18.05 2.56
CA LEU A 18 -5.35 -18.86 1.61
C LEU A 18 -6.29 -17.93 0.84
N PHE A 19 -5.74 -17.22 -0.15
CA PHE A 19 -6.51 -16.47 -1.13
C PHE A 19 -7.30 -17.48 -1.98
N MET A 20 -8.52 -17.81 -1.56
CA MET A 20 -9.43 -18.60 -2.37
C MET A 20 -10.01 -17.70 -3.46
N SER A 21 -9.84 -18.10 -4.71
CA SER A 21 -10.56 -17.48 -5.84
C SER A 21 -12.06 -17.49 -5.53
N LEU A 22 -12.69 -16.31 -5.52
CA LEU A 22 -14.09 -15.99 -5.14
C LEU A 22 -14.34 -15.34 -3.76
N LEU A 23 -13.34 -15.20 -2.88
CA LEU A 23 -13.54 -14.45 -1.63
C LEU A 23 -13.04 -12.99 -1.75
N SER A 24 -13.84 -12.05 -1.25
CA SER A 24 -13.46 -10.64 -1.13
C SER A 24 -12.71 -10.42 0.18
N TYR A 25 -11.47 -9.94 0.11
CA TYR A 25 -10.64 -9.65 1.27
C TYR A 25 -10.58 -8.14 1.51
N ILE A 26 -10.72 -7.71 2.76
CA ILE A 26 -10.51 -6.32 3.16
C ILE A 26 -9.12 -6.21 3.74
N TYR A 27 -8.26 -5.46 3.04
CA TYR A 27 -6.92 -5.15 3.50
C TYR A 27 -6.85 -3.70 3.95
N LYS A 28 -6.34 -3.47 5.17
CA LYS A 28 -6.16 -2.15 5.76
C LYS A 28 -4.67 -1.90 5.98
N ILE A 29 -4.20 -0.72 5.56
CA ILE A 29 -2.84 -0.25 5.79
C ILE A 29 -2.84 1.15 6.32
N ASP A 30 -1.94 1.39 7.26
CA ASP A 30 -1.60 2.72 7.72
C ASP A 30 -0.28 3.13 7.07
N ILE A 31 -0.34 4.15 6.22
CA ILE A 31 0.84 4.74 5.58
C ILE A 31 1.19 6.00 6.36
N ASN A 32 2.29 5.94 7.12
CA ASN A 32 2.77 7.12 7.84
C ASN A 32 3.48 8.09 6.88
N VAL A 33 2.95 9.31 6.76
CA VAL A 33 3.56 10.37 5.95
C VAL A 33 4.60 11.09 6.80
N SER A 34 5.88 10.93 6.44
CA SER A 34 6.98 11.63 7.12
C SER A 34 6.88 13.15 6.93
N SER A 35 7.16 13.91 7.98
CA SER A 35 7.27 15.38 7.93
C SER A 35 8.41 15.88 7.05
N SER A 36 9.36 14.99 6.68
CA SER A 36 10.41 15.29 5.70
C SER A 36 9.90 15.40 4.26
N TYR A 37 8.66 14.97 3.98
CA TYR A 37 8.11 15.06 2.63
C TYR A 37 7.70 16.50 2.32
N PRO A 38 8.07 17.04 1.14
CA PRO A 38 7.68 18.38 0.75
C PRO A 38 6.16 18.46 0.54
N PRO A 39 5.53 19.62 0.80
CA PRO A 39 4.10 19.83 0.60
C PRO A 39 3.77 20.01 -0.89
N ILE A 40 3.78 18.91 -1.63
CA ILE A 40 3.51 18.89 -3.07
C ILE A 40 2.40 17.87 -3.40
N PRO A 41 1.68 18.05 -4.52
CA PRO A 41 0.84 16.99 -5.07
C PRO A 41 1.70 15.77 -5.43
N VAL A 42 1.30 14.60 -4.96
CA VAL A 42 1.93 13.33 -5.31
C VAL A 42 0.87 12.28 -5.59
N THR A 43 1.21 11.32 -6.46
CA THR A 43 0.37 10.13 -6.68
C THR A 43 1.03 8.95 -5.99
N VAL A 44 0.38 8.43 -4.95
CA VAL A 44 0.81 7.21 -4.27
C VAL A 44 0.38 6.02 -5.12
N LYS A 45 1.36 5.21 -5.53
CA LYS A 45 1.11 3.94 -6.19
C LYS A 45 1.26 2.81 -5.17
N TYR A 46 0.25 1.97 -5.06
CA TYR A 46 0.28 0.79 -4.22
C TYR A 46 0.05 -0.46 -5.06
N GLU A 47 1.00 -1.39 -5.00
CA GLU A 47 1.00 -2.64 -5.74
C GLU A 47 0.95 -3.80 -4.75
N LEU A 48 -0.05 -4.66 -4.91
CA LEU A 48 -0.17 -5.94 -4.24
C LEU A 48 0.12 -7.03 -5.25
N LYS A 49 1.24 -7.73 -5.05
CA LYS A 49 1.69 -8.82 -5.93
C LYS A 49 1.47 -10.16 -5.23
N ASP A 50 1.01 -11.13 -5.99
CA ASP A 50 0.92 -12.51 -5.55
C ASP A 50 2.29 -13.21 -5.63
N GLN A 51 2.41 -14.42 -5.08
CA GLN A 51 3.66 -15.21 -5.03
C GLN A 51 4.28 -15.46 -6.41
N ILE A 52 3.49 -15.37 -7.48
CA ILE A 52 3.92 -15.49 -8.87
C ILE A 52 4.22 -14.14 -9.56
N ILE A 53 4.36 -13.05 -8.79
CA ILE A 53 4.65 -11.69 -9.27
C ILE A 53 3.52 -11.13 -10.16
N ALA A 54 2.34 -11.76 -10.14
CA ALA A 54 1.15 -11.22 -10.77
C ALA A 54 0.57 -10.10 -9.90
N ASP A 55 0.23 -8.96 -10.52
CA ASP A 55 -0.43 -7.85 -9.82
C ASP A 55 -1.86 -8.24 -9.45
N LEU A 56 -2.08 -8.52 -8.18
CA LEU A 56 -3.41 -8.82 -7.62
C LEU A 56 -4.23 -7.52 -7.46
N ALA A 57 -3.57 -6.43 -7.08
CA ALA A 57 -4.17 -5.10 -7.06
C ALA A 57 -3.11 -4.03 -7.34
N CYS A 58 -3.43 -3.08 -8.21
CA CYS A 58 -2.61 -1.91 -8.46
C CYS A 58 -3.50 -0.67 -8.37
N VAL A 59 -3.29 0.15 -7.35
CA VAL A 59 -4.09 1.35 -7.10
C VAL A 59 -3.21 2.60 -7.14
N SER A 60 -3.75 3.67 -7.74
CA SER A 60 -3.10 4.98 -7.81
C SER A 60 -3.98 6.00 -7.09
N ILE A 61 -3.45 6.59 -6.03
CA ILE A 61 -4.18 7.48 -5.14
C ILE A 61 -3.53 8.86 -5.23
N PRO A 62 -4.16 9.85 -5.88
CA PRO A 62 -3.66 11.22 -5.89
C PRO A 62 -3.88 11.84 -4.51
N ILE A 63 -2.80 12.37 -3.91
CA ILE A 63 -2.85 13.04 -2.60
C ILE A 63 -2.11 14.38 -2.67
N HIS A 64 -2.48 15.28 -1.77
CA HIS A 64 -1.74 16.50 -1.51
C HIS A 64 -1.16 16.41 -0.10
N ILE A 65 0.17 16.49 -0.01
CA ILE A 65 0.84 16.57 1.29
C ILE A 65 0.72 18.01 1.78
N HIS A 66 0.12 18.21 2.95
CA HIS A 66 0.05 19.51 3.61
C HIS A 66 1.09 19.57 4.74
N LEU A 67 1.75 20.72 4.89
CA LEU A 67 2.56 20.99 6.08
C LEU A 67 1.63 21.10 7.28
N HIS A 68 1.88 20.30 8.31
CA HIS A 68 1.25 20.48 9.60
C HIS A 68 1.97 21.61 10.34
N PHE A 69 1.33 22.78 10.44
CA PHE A 69 1.80 23.94 11.20
C PHE A 69 1.29 23.90 12.64
#